data_AF-Q9S482-F1
#
_entry.id   AF-Q9S482-F1
#
_cell.length_a   1.000
_cell.length_b   1.000
_cell.length_c   1.000
_cell.angle_alpha   90.00
_cell.angle_beta   90.00
_cell.angle_gamma   90.00
#
_symmetry.space_group_name_H-M   'P 1'
#
loop_
_entity.id
_entity.type
_entity.pdbx_description
1 polymer ?
#
loop_
_entity_poly.entity_id
_entity_poly.type
_entity_poly.pdbx_seq_one_letter_code
_entity_poly.pdbx_strand_id
1 'polypeptide(L)'
;MFHPTRHRHSIHCILPPYLARSIAENGTSEQRERVLRTLSTDSTFRALRLAGSRTTPSTLVTRPRAMMVESALHRTIYDLRNSEAFPGTPVRFEGQEATDDIAVTEAYDGLGDTYNFFWEIFGRSSIDGDGMPLQ
;
A
#
# COMPACT_ATOMS: atom_id res chain seq x y z
N MET A 1 11.02 -24.86 -27.17
CA MET A 1 11.54 -24.13 -25.98
C MET A 1 10.47 -23.12 -25.57
N PHE A 2 9.56 -23.49 -24.67
CA PHE A 2 8.44 -22.64 -24.27
C PHE A 2 8.91 -21.69 -23.17
N HIS A 3 8.98 -20.39 -23.46
CA HIS A 3 9.08 -19.35 -22.43
C HIS A 3 7.66 -19.07 -21.95
N PRO A 4 7.26 -19.44 -20.71
CA PRO A 4 6.02 -18.95 -20.17
C PRO A 4 6.24 -17.46 -19.87
N THR A 5 5.69 -16.59 -20.70
CA THR A 5 5.51 -15.18 -20.37
C THR A 5 4.60 -15.13 -19.15
N ARG A 6 5.20 -15.15 -17.95
CA ARG A 6 4.46 -14.88 -16.72
C ARG A 6 3.86 -13.49 -16.86
N HIS A 7 2.55 -13.45 -17.05
CA HIS A 7 1.76 -12.23 -17.07
C HIS A 7 1.99 -11.52 -15.73
N ARG A 8 2.81 -10.48 -15.74
CA ARG A 8 3.11 -9.69 -14.54
C ARG A 8 1.88 -8.83 -14.27
N HIS A 9 1.15 -9.12 -13.21
CA HIS A 9 0.06 -8.26 -12.75
C HIS A 9 0.66 -6.98 -12.16
N SER A 10 0.88 -5.98 -13.01
CA SER A 10 1.34 -4.64 -12.62
C SER A 10 0.42 -3.97 -11.61
N ILE A 11 -0.84 -4.42 -11.50
CA ILE A 11 -1.86 -3.88 -10.57
C ILE A 11 -1.45 -3.92 -9.09
N HIS A 12 -0.45 -4.72 -8.69
CA HIS A 12 0.05 -4.75 -7.30
C HIS A 12 1.24 -3.80 -7.06
N CYS A 13 1.60 -2.98 -8.05
CA CYS A 13 2.70 -2.05 -7.98
C CYS A 13 2.29 -0.72 -8.62
N ILE A 14 2.44 0.39 -7.89
CA ILE A 14 2.12 1.72 -8.42
C ILE A 14 3.08 2.07 -9.59
N LEU A 15 4.35 1.63 -9.51
CA LEU A 15 5.33 1.82 -10.58
C LEU A 15 5.63 0.49 -11.32
N PRO A 16 5.44 0.41 -12.65
CA PRO A 16 5.84 -0.76 -13.41
C PRO A 16 7.38 -0.87 -13.55
N PRO A 17 7.96 -2.10 -13.56
CA PRO A 17 9.41 -2.30 -13.53
C PRO A 17 10.20 -1.68 -14.69
N TYR A 18 9.57 -1.43 -15.84
CA TYR A 18 10.27 -0.85 -16.98
C TYR A 18 10.59 0.63 -16.78
N LEU A 19 9.81 1.38 -15.97
CA LEU A 19 10.09 2.79 -15.71
C LEU A 19 11.39 2.94 -14.90
N ALA A 20 11.53 2.17 -13.82
CA ALA A 20 12.74 2.17 -13.00
C ALA A 20 13.98 1.75 -13.81
N ARG A 21 13.85 0.75 -14.70
CA ARG A 21 14.94 0.36 -15.63
C ARG A 21 15.30 1.44 -16.63
N SER A 22 14.29 2.12 -17.19
CA SER A 22 14.51 3.24 -18.11
C SER A 22 15.29 4.38 -17.44
N ILE A 23 15.03 4.67 -16.16
CA ILE A 23 15.78 5.67 -15.39
C ILE A 23 17.20 5.17 -15.10
N ALA A 24 17.38 3.89 -14.79
CA ALA A 24 18.71 3.32 -14.57
C ALA A 24 19.59 3.43 -15.82
N GLU A 25 19.02 3.21 -17.00
CA GLU A 25 19.73 3.31 -18.28
C GLU A 25 20.01 4.76 -18.66
N ASN A 26 18.99 5.64 -18.62
CA ASN A 26 19.02 6.96 -19.27
C ASN A 26 19.12 8.16 -18.30
N GLY A 27 19.05 7.94 -16.98
CA GLY A 27 19.06 9.01 -15.98
C GLY A 27 20.46 9.57 -15.67
N THR A 28 20.48 10.64 -14.88
CA THR A 28 21.72 11.18 -14.30
C THR A 28 22.37 10.17 -13.34
N SER A 29 23.64 10.38 -12.98
CA SER A 29 24.34 9.51 -12.02
C SER A 29 23.59 9.39 -10.67
N GLU A 30 23.05 10.50 -10.17
CA GLU A 30 22.27 10.53 -8.93
C GLU A 30 20.94 9.77 -9.06
N GLN A 31 20.21 9.97 -10.16
CA GLN A 31 18.97 9.24 -10.43
C GLN A 31 19.21 7.74 -10.58
N ARG A 32 20.30 7.37 -11.25
CA ARG A 32 20.74 5.98 -11.43
C ARG A 32 21.04 5.34 -10.07
N GLU A 33 21.75 6.02 -9.18
CA GLU A 33 22.05 5.50 -7.84
C GLU A 33 20.76 5.23 -7.04
N ARG A 34 19.87 6.24 -6.99
CA ARG A 34 18.59 6.13 -6.25
C ARG A 34 17.73 4.99 -6.79
N VAL A 35 17.59 4.87 -8.11
CA VAL A 35 16.73 3.85 -8.71
C VAL A 35 17.31 2.44 -8.60
N LEU A 36 18.64 2.29 -8.59
CA LEU A 36 19.28 0.99 -8.37
C LEU A 36 19.00 0.46 -6.95
N ARG A 37 19.03 1.34 -5.95
CA ARG A 37 18.60 1.00 -4.57
C ARG A 37 17.12 0.60 -4.54
N THR A 38 16.25 1.34 -5.21
CA THR A 38 14.82 0.99 -5.32
C THR A 38 14.62 -0.37 -6.01
N LEU A 39 15.38 -0.67 -7.07
CA LEU A 39 15.28 -1.92 -7.82
C LEU A 39 15.72 -3.15 -7.01
N SER A 40 16.75 -3.04 -6.17
CA SER A 40 17.16 -4.15 -5.29
C SER A 40 16.05 -4.52 -4.29
N THR A 41 15.34 -3.52 -3.78
CA THR A 41 14.25 -3.71 -2.82
C THR A 41 12.95 -4.14 -3.51
N ASP A 42 12.54 -3.51 -4.63
CA ASP A 42 11.32 -3.86 -5.38
C ASP A 42 11.37 -5.30 -5.91
N SER A 43 12.52 -5.73 -6.44
CA SER A 43 12.65 -7.08 -7.00
C SER A 43 12.43 -8.16 -5.93
N THR A 44 12.92 -7.92 -4.70
CA THR A 44 12.70 -8.79 -3.54
C THR A 44 11.22 -8.84 -3.15
N PHE A 45 10.57 -7.69 -2.92
CA PHE A 45 9.15 -7.67 -2.55
C PHE A 45 8.24 -8.26 -3.64
N ARG A 46 8.57 -8.04 -4.92
CA ARG A 46 7.84 -8.66 -6.03
C ARG A 46 7.99 -10.17 -6.03
N ALA A 47 9.20 -10.69 -5.78
CA ALA A 47 9.42 -12.12 -5.67
C ALA A 47 8.63 -12.72 -4.49
N LEU A 48 8.63 -12.05 -3.33
CA LEU A 48 7.85 -12.45 -2.15
C LEU A 48 6.34 -12.47 -2.45
N ARG A 49 5.78 -11.46 -3.12
CA ARG A 49 4.38 -11.44 -3.54
C ARG A 49 4.05 -12.60 -4.48
N LEU A 50 4.91 -12.90 -5.45
CA LEU A 50 4.72 -14.01 -6.38
C LEU A 50 4.80 -15.38 -5.68
N ALA A 51 5.64 -15.50 -4.64
CA ALA A 51 5.75 -16.70 -3.83
C ALA A 51 4.53 -16.87 -2.91
N GLY A 52 4.11 -15.80 -2.22
CA GLY A 52 2.98 -15.79 -1.28
C GLY A 52 1.59 -15.83 -1.93
N SER A 53 1.46 -15.40 -3.19
CA SER A 53 0.20 -15.47 -3.96
C SER A 53 -0.28 -16.90 -4.24
N ARG A 54 0.46 -17.94 -3.83
CA ARG A 54 0.05 -19.35 -3.98
C ARG A 54 -0.65 -19.92 -2.75
N THR A 55 -0.82 -19.16 -1.66
CA THR A 55 -1.41 -19.68 -0.41
C THR A 55 -2.32 -18.65 0.25
N THR A 56 -3.56 -18.57 -0.23
CA THR A 56 -4.80 -18.62 0.56
C THR A 56 -5.96 -18.39 -0.41
N PRO A 57 -6.86 -19.35 -0.62
CA PRO A 57 -8.17 -19.01 -1.15
C PRO A 57 -8.79 -18.05 -0.12
N SER A 58 -9.01 -16.80 -0.52
CA SER A 58 -9.96 -15.95 0.18
C SER A 58 -11.32 -16.61 -0.01
N THR A 59 -11.69 -17.49 0.92
CA THR A 59 -13.08 -17.91 1.05
C THR A 59 -13.85 -16.63 1.34
N LEU A 60 -14.61 -16.17 0.35
CA LEU A 60 -15.62 -15.14 0.53
C LEU A 60 -16.64 -15.70 1.53
N VAL A 61 -16.35 -15.55 2.82
CA VAL A 61 -17.33 -15.81 3.86
C VAL A 61 -18.29 -14.64 3.80
N THR A 62 -19.48 -14.88 3.24
CA THR A 62 -20.60 -13.96 3.38
C THR A 62 -20.97 -13.89 4.85
N ARG A 63 -20.31 -13.02 5.60
CA ARG A 63 -20.72 -12.71 6.97
C ARG A 63 -22.05 -11.97 6.87
N PRO A 64 -23.06 -12.33 7.69
CA PRO A 64 -24.30 -11.56 7.74
C PRO A 64 -23.93 -10.12 8.07
N ARG A 65 -24.54 -9.16 7.36
CA ARG A 65 -24.43 -7.73 7.69
C ARG A 65 -24.88 -7.58 9.13
N ALA A 66 -23.93 -7.53 10.07
CA ALA A 66 -24.22 -7.08 11.42
C ALA A 66 -24.90 -5.72 11.27
N MET A 67 -25.95 -5.48 12.04
CA MET A 67 -26.56 -4.16 12.14
C MET A 67 -25.44 -3.13 12.25
N MET A 68 -25.44 -2.16 11.33
CA MET A 68 -24.35 -1.23 11.09
C MET A 68 -24.10 -0.40 12.36
N VAL A 69 -23.34 -0.97 13.30
CA VAL A 69 -22.56 -0.19 14.24
C VAL A 69 -21.63 0.60 13.34
N GLU A 70 -21.76 1.92 13.40
CA GLU A 70 -20.88 2.87 12.72
C GLU A 70 -19.45 2.37 12.85
N SER A 71 -18.90 1.79 11.77
CA SER A 71 -17.52 1.38 11.82
C SER A 71 -16.72 2.65 11.89
N ALA A 72 -16.07 2.87 13.02
CA ALA A 72 -15.24 4.05 13.20
C ALA A 72 -13.97 3.84 12.36
N LEU A 73 -13.72 4.76 11.45
CA LEU A 73 -12.44 4.90 10.79
C LEU A 73 -11.36 5.00 11.89
N HIS A 74 -10.32 4.19 11.80
CA HIS A 74 -9.18 4.24 12.71
C HIS A 74 -7.88 4.27 11.90
N ARG A 75 -7.27 5.44 11.81
CA ARG A 75 -5.97 5.64 11.14
C ARG A 75 -4.82 5.78 12.12
N THR A 76 -3.63 5.33 11.72
CA THR A 76 -2.37 5.69 12.38
C THR A 76 -1.27 5.85 11.34
N ILE A 77 -0.69 7.04 11.23
CA ILE A 77 0.42 7.31 10.31
C ILE A 77 1.74 7.13 11.05
N TYR A 78 2.68 6.42 10.41
CA TYR A 78 4.02 6.18 10.92
C TYR A 78 5.09 6.86 10.06
N ASP A 79 6.09 7.46 10.70
CA ASP A 79 7.31 7.94 10.06
C ASP A 79 8.44 6.92 10.24
N LEU A 80 9.03 6.51 9.11
CA LEU A 80 10.19 5.61 9.08
C LEU A 80 11.52 6.34 9.24
N ARG A 81 11.55 7.68 9.22
CA ARG A 81 12.74 8.51 9.39
C ARG A 81 13.86 8.15 8.40
N ASN A 82 13.49 7.93 7.13
CA ASN A 82 14.38 7.46 6.06
C ASN A 82 15.01 6.05 6.29
N SER A 83 14.42 5.26 7.19
CA SER A 83 14.75 3.84 7.40
C SER A 83 13.82 2.93 6.60
N GLU A 84 14.16 1.65 6.53
CA GLU A 84 13.32 0.57 5.99
C GLU A 84 12.75 -0.33 7.12
N ALA A 85 12.91 0.09 8.39
CA ALA A 85 12.48 -0.67 9.57
C ALA A 85 11.02 -0.38 9.95
N PHE A 86 10.13 -1.34 9.68
CA PHE A 86 8.71 -1.27 10.03
C PHE A 86 8.44 -1.65 11.51
N PRO A 87 7.38 -1.11 12.15
CA PRO A 87 6.39 -0.18 11.61
C PRO A 87 6.81 1.30 11.62
N GLY A 88 7.93 1.66 12.27
CA GLY A 88 8.36 3.05 12.43
C GLY A 88 7.82 3.72 13.69
N THR A 89 7.79 5.05 13.71
CA THR A 89 7.30 5.87 14.83
C THR A 89 5.93 6.44 14.52
N PRO A 90 4.90 6.25 15.35
CA PRO A 90 3.60 6.86 15.08
C PRO A 90 3.68 8.38 15.22
N VAL A 91 3.22 9.10 14.19
CA VAL A 91 3.29 10.57 14.10
C VAL A 91 1.93 11.24 14.00
N ARG A 92 0.87 10.50 13.66
CA ARG A 92 -0.52 11.02 13.66
C ARG A 92 -1.52 9.90 13.88
N PHE A 93 -2.51 10.13 14.75
CA PHE A 93 -3.60 9.20 15.05
C PHE A 93 -4.95 9.74 14.55
N GLU A 94 -5.97 8.88 14.49
CA GLU A 94 -7.34 9.28 14.18
C GLU A 94 -7.82 10.44 15.06
N GLY A 95 -8.45 11.43 14.42
CA GLY A 95 -9.00 12.63 15.07
C GLY A 95 -7.95 13.67 15.46
N GLN A 96 -6.66 13.45 15.21
CA GLN A 96 -5.64 14.46 15.48
C GLN A 96 -5.55 15.51 14.38
N GLU A 97 -5.27 16.74 14.81
CA GLU A 97 -5.04 17.90 13.93
C GLU A 97 -3.95 17.65 12.89
N ALA A 98 -3.98 18.43 11.82
CA ALA A 98 -2.98 18.38 10.76
C ALA A 98 -1.58 18.71 11.31
N THR A 99 -0.57 18.09 10.69
CA THR A 99 0.84 18.33 10.99
C THR A 99 1.46 19.20 9.89
N ASP A 100 2.54 19.91 10.20
CA ASP A 100 3.30 20.68 9.21
C ASP A 100 4.02 19.78 8.18
N ASP A 101 4.15 18.49 8.45
CA ASP A 101 4.63 17.50 7.48
C ASP A 101 3.55 17.19 6.45
N ILE A 102 3.80 17.60 5.20
CA ILE A 102 2.88 17.43 4.08
C ILE A 102 2.65 15.94 3.78
N ALA A 103 3.68 15.09 3.87
CA ALA A 103 3.54 13.67 3.56
C ALA A 103 2.68 12.95 4.60
N VAL A 104 2.79 13.32 5.88
CA VAL A 104 1.93 12.80 6.94
C VAL A 104 0.47 13.24 6.73
N THR A 105 0.27 14.50 6.32
CA THR A 105 -1.07 15.02 6.04
C THR A 105 -1.71 14.35 4.83
N GLU A 106 -0.99 14.23 3.71
CA GLU A 106 -1.48 13.54 2.51
C GLU A 106 -1.79 12.06 2.76
N ALA A 107 -0.95 11.36 3.53
CA ALA A 107 -1.20 9.96 3.90
C ALA A 107 -2.46 9.82 4.77
N TYR A 108 -2.62 10.70 5.77
CA TYR A 108 -3.80 10.71 6.62
C TYR A 108 -5.07 10.95 5.82
N ASP A 109 -5.09 11.99 4.98
CA ASP A 109 -6.25 12.39 4.20
C ASP A 109 -6.60 11.33 3.15
N GLY A 110 -5.61 10.83 2.40
CA GLY A 110 -5.82 9.80 1.37
C GLY A 110 -6.38 8.47 1.93
N LEU A 111 -5.97 8.06 3.13
CA LEU A 111 -6.57 6.91 3.83
C LEU A 111 -8.03 7.19 4.20
N GLY A 112 -8.35 8.42 4.63
CA GLY A 112 -9.71 8.84 4.92
C GLY A 112 -10.61 8.82 3.69
N ASP A 113 -10.15 9.41 2.59
CA ASP A 113 -10.89 9.42 1.32
C ASP A 113 -11.14 7.99 0.80
N THR A 114 -10.16 7.10 0.92
CA THR A 114 -10.29 5.70 0.53
C THR A 114 -11.36 4.99 1.38
N TYR A 115 -11.34 5.21 2.69
CA TYR A 115 -12.35 4.66 3.59
C TYR A 115 -13.76 5.17 3.26
N ASN A 116 -13.90 6.49 3.11
CA ASN A 116 -15.18 7.14 2.78
C ASN A 116 -15.74 6.59 1.47
N PHE A 117 -14.91 6.45 0.45
CA PHE A 117 -15.32 5.82 -0.80
C PHE A 117 -15.86 4.40 -0.60
N PHE A 118 -15.17 3.54 0.16
CA PHE A 118 -15.66 2.19 0.43
C PHE A 118 -16.96 2.16 1.23
N TRP A 119 -17.08 3.04 2.22
CA TRP A 119 -18.24 3.12 3.09
C TRP A 119 -19.46 3.68 2.35
N GLU A 120 -19.32 4.86 1.73
CA GLU A 120 -20.43 5.59 1.11
C GLU A 120 -20.96 4.87 -0.14
N ILE A 121 -20.05 4.32 -0.97
CA ILE A 121 -20.44 3.72 -2.24
C ILE A 121 -20.84 2.26 -2.09
N PHE A 122 -20.16 1.50 -1.22
CA PHE A 122 -20.37 0.05 -1.11
C PHE A 122 -20.95 -0.40 0.23
N GLY A 123 -21.08 0.49 1.23
CA GLY A 123 -21.40 0.11 2.59
C GLY A 123 -20.37 -0.85 3.18
N ARG A 124 -19.12 -0.77 2.71
CA ARG A 124 -18.03 -1.66 3.11
C ARG A 124 -17.19 -1.00 4.19
N SER A 125 -17.02 -1.70 5.30
CA SER A 125 -16.21 -1.24 6.42
C SER A 125 -14.72 -1.53 6.19
N SER A 126 -13.96 -0.53 5.74
CA SER A 126 -12.51 -0.66 5.46
C SER A 126 -12.14 -1.68 4.36
N ILE A 127 -10.84 -1.97 4.22
CA ILE A 127 -10.26 -2.82 3.16
C ILE A 127 -10.69 -4.28 3.31
N ASP A 128 -10.90 -4.79 4.53
CA ASP A 128 -11.32 -6.17 4.77
C ASP A 128 -12.85 -6.36 4.85
N GLY A 129 -13.60 -5.26 4.99
CA GLY A 129 -15.05 -5.29 5.20
C GLY A 129 -15.48 -5.52 6.65
N ASP A 130 -14.53 -5.53 7.60
CA ASP A 130 -14.74 -5.82 9.03
C ASP A 130 -14.08 -4.75 9.93
N GLY A 131 -13.82 -3.56 9.39
CA GLY A 131 -13.30 -2.43 10.17
C GLY A 131 -11.80 -2.47 10.43
N MET A 132 -11.00 -3.11 9.56
CA MET A 132 -9.53 -3.08 9.65
C MET A 132 -8.97 -1.66 9.85
N PRO A 133 -8.14 -1.43 10.88
CA PRO A 133 -7.41 -0.16 11.04
C PRO A 133 -6.49 0.11 9.84
N LEU A 134 -6.37 1.39 9.47
CA LEU A 134 -5.54 1.83 8.34
C LEU A 134 -4.23 2.42 8.86
N GLN A 135 -3.10 1.97 8.30
CA GLN A 135 -1.75 2.32 8.73
C GLN A 135 -0.82 2.51 7.55
#